data_AF-A0A662R4R4-F1
#
_entry.id   AF-A0A662R4R4-F1
#
_cell.length_a   1.000
_cell.length_b   1.000
_cell.length_c   1.000
_cell.angle_alpha   90.00
_cell.angle_beta   90.00
_cell.angle_gamma   90.00
#
_symmetry.space_group_name_H-M   'P 1'
#
loop_
_entity.id
_entity.type
_entity.pdbx_description
1 polymer ?
#
loop_
_entity_poly.entity_id
_entity_poly.type
_entity_poly.pdbx_seq_one_letter_code
_entity_poly.pdbx_strand_id
1 'polypeptide(L)' 'VCTLIEEGITPALVIGTPVGFVNAAESKEALRSLNIPSITSVGTRGGTPVAVACMNELIAIAIAGEGA' A
#
# COMPACT_ATOMS: atom_id res chain seq x y z
N VAL A 1 -11.28 -2.13 -1.49
CA VAL A 1 -10.50 -0.92 -1.09
C VAL A 1 -10.64 0.17 -2.13
N CYS A 2 -10.20 -0.04 -3.39
CA CYS A 2 -10.36 0.96 -4.46
C CYS A 2 -11.80 1.50 -4.58
N THR A 3 -12.80 0.62 -4.62
CA THR A 3 -14.22 1.03 -4.64
C THR A 3 -14.61 1.90 -3.44
N LEU A 4 -14.14 1.59 -2.23
CA LEU A 4 -14.44 2.41 -1.05
C LEU A 4 -13.83 3.82 -1.17
N ILE A 5 -12.66 3.92 -1.82
CA ILE A 5 -12.01 5.21 -2.05
C ILE A 5 -12.79 6.03 -3.08
N GLU A 6 -13.26 5.39 -4.15
CA GLU A 6 -14.13 6.02 -5.15
C GLU A 6 -15.47 6.49 -4.55
N GLU A 7 -15.98 5.77 -3.55
CA GLU A 7 -17.17 6.15 -2.76
C GLU A 7 -16.90 7.27 -1.74
N GLY A 8 -15.67 7.81 -1.69
CA GLY A 8 -15.31 8.99 -0.89
C GLY A 8 -14.60 8.68 0.43
N ILE A 9 -14.26 7.42 0.71
CA ILE A 9 -13.40 7.11 1.86
C ILE A 9 -11.97 7.53 1.56
N THR A 10 -11.36 8.31 2.46
CA THR A 10 -9.99 8.84 2.28
C THR A 10 -9.04 8.30 3.35
N PRO A 11 -8.43 7.12 3.16
CA PRO A 11 -7.40 6.62 4.05
C PRO A 11 -6.17 7.54 4.05
N ALA A 12 -5.47 7.64 5.18
CA ALA A 12 -4.20 8.36 5.25
C ALA A 12 -3.10 7.71 4.39
N LEU A 13 -3.12 6.37 4.29
CA LEU A 13 -2.20 5.58 3.49
C LEU A 13 -2.82 4.20 3.20
N VAL A 14 -2.56 3.64 2.01
CA VAL A 14 -2.85 2.24 1.71
C VAL A 14 -1.57 1.48 1.35
N ILE A 15 -1.27 0.39 2.06
CA ILE A 15 -0.20 -0.56 1.70
C ILE A 15 -0.85 -1.70 0.90
N GLY A 16 -0.88 -1.54 -0.42
CA GLY A 16 -1.51 -2.47 -1.36
C GLY A 16 -0.51 -3.46 -1.95
N THR A 17 -0.24 -4.56 -1.26
CA THR A 17 0.73 -5.57 -1.72
C THR A 17 0.09 -6.96 -1.92
N PRO A 18 -1.04 -7.13 -2.63
CA PRO A 18 -1.52 -8.46 -2.98
C PRO A 18 -0.49 -9.22 -3.82
N VAL A 19 -0.43 -10.54 -3.62
CA VAL A 19 0.41 -11.47 -4.38
C VAL A 19 -0.48 -12.44 -5.13
N GLY A 20 -0.12 -12.75 -6.37
CA GLY A 20 -0.86 -13.72 -7.16
C GLY A 20 -0.64 -13.52 -8.65
N PHE A 21 -1.02 -14.55 -9.42
CA PHE A 21 -0.96 -14.51 -10.88
C PHE A 21 -2.26 -14.03 -11.53
N VAL A 22 -3.30 -13.83 -10.74
CA VAL A 22 -4.60 -13.33 -11.21
C VAL A 22 -4.87 -11.99 -10.53
N ASN A 23 -5.05 -10.94 -11.33
CA ASN A 23 -5.46 -9.59 -10.92
C ASN A 23 -4.52 -8.86 -9.93
N ALA A 24 -3.42 -9.45 -9.47
CA ALA A 24 -2.56 -8.80 -8.47
C ALA A 24 -1.84 -7.57 -9.05
N ALA A 25 -1.35 -7.67 -10.28
CA ALA A 25 -0.68 -6.55 -10.94
C ALA A 25 -1.67 -5.43 -11.25
N GLU A 26 -2.83 -5.79 -11.80
CA GLU A 26 -3.93 -4.93 -12.21
C GLU A 26 -4.54 -4.21 -10.99
N SER A 27 -4.77 -4.92 -9.88
CA SER A 27 -5.31 -4.32 -8.65
C SER A 27 -4.36 -3.28 -8.05
N LYS A 28 -3.05 -3.50 -8.15
CA LYS A 28 -2.05 -2.54 -7.68
C LYS A 28 -1.94 -1.33 -8.61
N GLU A 29 -2.10 -1.53 -9.90
CA GLU A 29 -2.17 -0.41 -10.87
C GLU A 29 -3.42 0.43 -10.64
N ALA A 30 -4.58 -0.20 -10.44
CA ALA A 30 -5.82 0.49 -10.11
C ALA A 30 -5.72 1.29 -8.80
N LEU A 31 -4.97 0.80 -7.80
CA LEU A 31 -4.71 1.57 -6.58
C LEU A 31 -3.78 2.76 -6.85
N ARG A 32 -2.75 2.59 -7.69
CA ARG A 32 -1.82 3.67 -8.07
C ARG A 32 -2.49 4.79 -8.89
N SER A 33 -3.57 4.50 -9.61
CA SER A 33 -4.31 5.52 -10.37
C SER A 33 -5.25 6.37 -9.51
N LEU A 34 -5.48 6.00 -8.24
CA LEU A 34 -6.30 6.79 -7.31
C LEU A 34 -5.48 7.91 -6.66
N ASN A 35 -6.12 9.05 -6.41
CA ASN A 35 -5.48 10.21 -5.77
C ASN A 35 -5.42 10.07 -4.24
N ILE A 36 -4.79 9.00 -3.75
CA ILE A 36 -4.52 8.76 -2.34
C ILE A 36 -3.08 8.27 -2.14
N PRO A 37 -2.43 8.57 -1.00
CA PRO A 37 -1.12 8.01 -0.70
C PRO A 37 -1.17 6.48 -0.68
N SER A 38 -0.30 5.83 -1.46
CA SER A 38 -0.24 4.37 -1.51
C SER A 38 1.18 3.84 -1.68
N ILE A 39 1.44 2.69 -1.08
CA ILE A 39 2.66 1.90 -1.27
C ILE A 39 2.26 0.57 -1.92
N THR A 40 2.84 0.27 -3.07
CA THR A 40 2.58 -0.96 -3.81
C THR A 40 3.86 -1.49 -4.43
N SER A 41 3.92 -2.80 -4.73
CA SER A 41 4.95 -3.39 -5.58
C SER A 41 4.46 -3.48 -7.04
N VAL A 42 5.40 -3.57 -7.99
CA VAL A 42 5.08 -3.78 -9.41
C VAL A 42 4.97 -5.28 -9.73
N GLY A 43 4.08 -5.65 -10.65
CA GLY A 43 3.91 -7.03 -11.12
C GLY A 43 3.12 -7.92 -10.16
N THR A 44 3.41 -9.22 -10.13
CA THR A 44 2.62 -10.23 -9.39
C THR A 44 3.11 -10.51 -7.96
N ARG A 45 4.30 -10.00 -7.60
CA ARG A 45 4.92 -10.24 -6.27
C ARG A 45 4.32 -9.35 -5.20
N GLY A 46 4.29 -9.84 -3.96
CA GLY A 46 3.74 -9.11 -2.80
C GLY A 46 3.61 -10.04 -1.60
N GLY A 47 2.52 -9.87 -0.85
CA GLY A 47 2.12 -10.69 0.28
C GLY A 47 2.35 -9.99 1.62
N THR A 48 1.95 -10.68 2.69
CA THR A 48 2.05 -10.21 4.08
C THR A 48 3.47 -9.77 4.46
N PRO A 49 4.56 -10.47 4.10
CA PRO A 49 5.90 -10.04 4.48
C PRO A 49 6.28 -8.65 3.95
N VAL A 50 5.87 -8.32 2.71
CA VAL A 50 6.12 -7.00 2.12
C VAL A 50 5.30 -5.93 2.82
N ALA A 51 4.03 -6.22 3.11
CA ALA A 51 3.16 -5.29 3.84
C ALA A 51 3.70 -4.97 5.25
N VAL A 52 4.11 -6.01 5.99
CA VAL A 52 4.67 -5.88 7.34
C VAL A 52 6.01 -5.16 7.31
N ALA A 53 6.88 -5.44 6.34
CA ALA A 53 8.14 -4.72 6.17
C ALA A 53 7.91 -3.21 5.95
N CYS A 54 6.96 -2.85 5.08
CA CYS A 54 6.61 -1.45 4.84
C CYS A 54 6.09 -0.79 6.13
N MET A 55 5.18 -1.44 6.86
CA MET A 55 4.64 -0.90 8.11
C MET A 55 5.72 -0.74 9.18
N ASN A 56 6.57 -1.75 9.37
CA ASN A 56 7.64 -1.71 10.36
C ASN A 56 8.63 -0.57 10.07
N GLU A 57 8.98 -0.34 8.81
CA GLU A 57 9.88 0.75 8.43
C GLU A 57 9.22 2.12 8.63
N LEU A 58 7.93 2.27 8.32
CA LEU A 58 7.20 3.51 8.62
C LEU A 58 7.22 3.82 10.12
N ILE A 59 7.05 2.81 10.97
CA ILE A 59 7.15 2.94 12.43
C ILE A 59 8.58 3.32 12.83
N ALA A 60 9.60 2.67 12.25
CA ALA A 60 11.00 2.96 12.55
C ALA A 60 11.38 4.40 12.19
N ILE A 61 10.97 4.88 11.01
CA ILE A 61 11.16 6.27 10.57
C ILE A 61 10.46 7.25 11.51
N ALA A 62 9.21 6.94 11.90
CA ALA A 62 8.46 7.79 12.83
C ALA A 62 9.18 7.92 14.19
N ILE A 63 9.61 6.80 14.77
CA ILE A 63 10.34 6.78 16.04
C ILE A 63 11.69 7.51 15.92
N ALA A 64 12.42 7.32 14.82
CA ALA A 64 13.69 8.01 14.60
C ALA A 64 13.52 9.54 14.44
N GLY A 65 12.38 9.97 13.88
CA GLY A 65 12.03 11.39 13.73
C GLY A 65 11.60 12.09 15.02
N GLU A 66 11.17 11.35 16.05
CA GLU A 66 10.76 11.91 17.35
C GLU A 66 11.94 12.29 18.27
N GLY A 67 13.19 12.06 17.83
CA GLY A 67 14.42 12.39 18.57
C GLY A 67 15.30 13.48 17.96
N ALA A 68 14.80 14.22 16.96
CA ALA A 68 15.53 15.30 16.27
C ALA A 68 15.01 16.69 16.62
#